data_AF-A0A212EZS3-F1
#
_entry.id   AF-A0A212EZS3-F1
#
_cell.length_a   1.000
_cell.length_b   1.000
_cell.length_c   1.000
_cell.angle_alpha   90.00
_cell.angle_beta   90.00
_cell.angle_gamma   90.00
#
_symmetry.space_group_name_H-M   'P 1'
#
loop_
_entity.id
_entity.type
_entity.pdbx_description
1 polymer ?
#
loop_
_entity_poly.entity_id
_entity_poly.type
_entity_poly.pdbx_seq_one_letter_code
_entity_poly.pdbx_strand_id
1 'polypeptide(L)'
;MPSLSIPKKTRSFGSNTDKYENGFQKKKSYVSKDFDENEEYESNFKVSNGEKKCLTYLQSSLFATILEDSVTEMRILLECNNELRAKKAESDMAILLRIKFCIKQPDVTDELEDIDPHNLEIDKYKLDKLDSDRSTVINVIIATYKNLIENKNYVALEDHVNGVLGIDDYRLELAEEETRNRIMRKELNKQLRQQRNHMKTVIYDTDAVIEELNLKVEDATLHAEICSRYVDRWQVARTEQHHQAIHDKEAAPSSVIEYYKHRTDSEQRVHAEVELLFSISINETLEKVDQWMAKYDKDMENIDLKIQIKKNDYYDMLDKRINLEETIEKHDQLMKEWIEFKVEREKIRAYREKMTKSAIMVQAWWRGLLVRRQLGPYRVSKKKGGRAKKK
;
A
#
# COMPACT_ATOMS: atom_id res chain seq x y z
N MET A 1 37.94 -10.60 8.91
CA MET A 1 39.08 -10.11 9.72
C MET A 1 39.38 -8.69 9.26
N PRO A 2 39.43 -7.64 10.12
CA PRO A 2 39.51 -7.64 11.58
C PRO A 2 38.20 -7.20 12.26
N SER A 3 37.95 -7.83 13.41
CA SER A 3 36.92 -7.48 14.39
C SER A 3 37.32 -6.21 15.14
N LEU A 4 36.56 -5.13 14.94
CA LEU A 4 36.69 -3.91 15.74
C LEU A 4 35.81 -4.02 16.99
N SER A 5 36.45 -4.48 18.06
CA SER A 5 35.98 -4.40 19.44
C SER A 5 35.99 -2.95 19.91
N ILE A 6 34.81 -2.36 20.09
CA ILE A 6 34.63 -1.04 20.72
C ILE A 6 34.16 -1.27 22.17
N PRO A 7 34.77 -0.59 23.16
CA PRO A 7 34.61 -0.90 24.57
C PRO A 7 33.26 -0.39 25.11
N LYS A 8 32.47 -1.31 25.66
CA LYS A 8 31.32 -0.99 26.51
C LYS A 8 31.82 -0.35 27.81
N LYS A 9 31.83 0.99 27.87
CA LYS A 9 31.86 1.71 29.15
C LYS A 9 30.47 1.69 29.76
N THR A 10 30.20 0.66 30.56
CA THR A 10 29.07 0.62 31.50
C THR A 10 29.30 1.70 32.56
N ARG A 11 28.65 2.86 32.41
CA ARG A 11 28.48 3.81 33.51
C ARG A 11 27.31 3.32 34.33
N SER A 12 27.62 2.57 35.39
CA SER A 12 26.66 2.17 36.41
C SER A 12 26.20 3.43 37.15
N PHE A 13 25.00 3.93 36.83
CA PHE A 13 24.27 4.78 37.77
C PHE A 13 23.61 3.86 38.78
N GLY A 14 24.22 3.80 39.96
CA GLY A 14 23.70 3.07 41.10
C GLY A 14 22.31 3.57 41.45
N SER A 15 21.37 2.63 41.48
CA SER A 15 20.15 2.72 42.25
C SER A 15 20.49 3.10 43.68
N ASN A 16 20.20 4.34 44.07
CA ASN A 16 20.21 4.77 45.47
C ASN A 16 18.77 4.75 45.97
N THR A 17 18.19 3.56 45.99
CA THR A 17 17.12 3.22 46.92
C THR A 17 17.78 2.82 48.25
N ASP A 18 17.10 3.13 49.35
CA ASP A 18 17.43 2.74 50.72
C ASP A 18 18.42 3.65 51.46
N LYS A 19 17.83 4.62 52.15
CA LYS A 19 18.13 4.94 53.56
C LYS A 19 17.14 5.99 54.01
N TYR A 20 16.07 5.58 54.69
CA TYR A 20 15.52 6.21 55.90
C TYR A 20 14.37 5.32 56.39
N GLU A 21 14.70 4.11 56.83
CA GLU A 21 13.85 3.38 57.76
C GLU A 21 14.64 3.07 59.03
N ASN A 22 14.03 3.48 60.14
CA ASN A 22 14.11 2.93 61.48
C ASN A 22 15.46 2.91 62.20
N GLY A 23 15.56 3.77 63.21
CA GLY A 23 16.64 3.70 64.18
C GLY A 23 16.42 4.49 65.47
N PHE A 24 15.74 3.84 66.42
CA PHE A 24 15.96 3.96 67.88
C PHE A 24 15.47 5.24 68.59
N GLN A 25 14.41 5.18 69.41
CA GLN A 25 14.21 4.46 70.70
C GLN A 25 14.31 5.42 71.89
N LYS A 26 13.21 5.48 72.64
CA LYS A 26 13.10 5.54 74.11
C LYS A 26 14.33 6.02 74.90
N LYS A 27 14.17 7.17 75.56
CA LYS A 27 14.50 7.44 76.98
C LYS A 27 13.92 8.81 77.33
N LYS A 28 12.89 8.85 78.19
CA LYS A 28 12.97 9.04 79.66
C LYS A 28 13.05 10.52 80.05
N SER A 29 12.01 10.93 80.79
CA SER A 29 12.04 11.77 81.99
C SER A 29 12.77 13.10 81.94
N TYR A 30 11.99 14.17 81.86
CA TYR A 30 11.94 15.32 82.79
C TYR A 30 10.50 15.87 82.57
N VAL A 31 9.52 15.87 83.47
CA VAL A 31 9.44 15.96 84.94
C VAL A 31 10.45 16.94 85.51
N SER A 32 10.10 18.21 85.38
CA SER A 32 10.15 19.29 86.37
C SER A 32 8.95 20.17 85.99
N LYS A 33 7.79 20.14 86.65
CA LYS A 33 7.51 20.37 88.08
C LYS A 33 8.11 21.70 88.54
N ASP A 34 7.30 22.44 89.29
CA ASP A 34 7.55 23.73 89.95
C ASP A 34 7.01 24.89 89.06
N PHE A 35 5.94 25.63 89.36
CA PHE A 35 5.23 25.94 90.61
C PHE A 35 3.73 26.12 90.31
N ASP A 36 2.92 25.12 90.66
CA ASP A 36 1.53 25.32 91.09
C ASP A 36 1.61 25.52 92.61
N GLU A 37 1.74 26.77 93.05
CA GLU A 37 1.33 27.21 94.37
C GLU A 37 0.34 28.36 94.16
N ASN A 38 -0.93 28.01 93.96
CA ASN A 38 -2.10 28.81 94.36
C ASN A 38 -3.42 28.05 94.08
N GLU A 39 -3.45 26.73 94.34
CA GLU A 39 -4.69 25.94 94.29
C GLU A 39 -5.05 25.31 95.65
N GLU A 40 -4.58 25.91 96.75
CA GLU A 40 -4.93 25.50 98.10
C GLU A 40 -5.65 26.63 98.87
N TYR A 41 -6.64 27.29 98.24
CA TYR A 41 -7.61 28.13 98.97
C TYR A 41 -9.06 28.11 98.45
N GLU A 42 -9.43 27.21 97.53
CA GLU A 42 -10.84 27.09 97.07
C GLU A 42 -11.53 25.76 97.43
N SER A 43 -10.97 24.97 98.35
CA SER A 43 -11.62 23.74 98.83
C SER A 43 -12.51 23.92 100.08
N ASN A 44 -12.96 25.14 100.40
CA ASN A 44 -13.83 25.40 101.56
C ASN A 44 -15.10 26.21 101.21
N PHE A 45 -15.83 25.80 100.17
CA PHE A 45 -17.27 26.10 100.10
C PHE A 45 -18.05 25.05 99.28
N LYS A 46 -17.81 23.75 99.54
CA LYS A 46 -18.85 22.75 99.24
C LYS A 46 -19.96 22.90 100.28
N VAL A 47 -20.86 23.85 100.05
CA VAL A 47 -22.14 23.90 100.74
C VAL A 47 -22.90 22.64 100.41
N SER A 48 -23.21 21.91 101.46
CA SER A 48 -24.18 20.84 101.53
C SER A 48 -25.46 21.19 100.76
N ASN A 49 -25.60 20.65 99.56
CA ASN A 49 -26.85 20.71 98.82
C ASN A 49 -27.84 19.71 99.44
N GLY A 50 -28.82 20.25 100.17
CA GLY A 50 -29.92 19.51 100.77
C GLY A 50 -30.68 20.28 101.83
N GLU A 51 -30.06 21.29 102.45
CA GLU A 51 -30.75 22.18 103.38
C GLU A 51 -31.24 23.42 102.62
N LYS A 52 -32.54 23.69 102.72
CA LYS A 52 -33.18 24.87 102.14
C LYS A 52 -32.31 26.08 102.43
N LYS A 53 -31.87 26.78 101.38
CA LYS A 53 -31.18 28.09 101.42
C LYS A 53 -32.17 29.15 101.91
N CYS A 54 -32.69 28.95 103.11
CA CYS A 54 -33.69 29.76 103.76
C CYS A 54 -33.02 30.44 104.93
N LEU A 55 -32.97 31.76 104.86
CA LEU A 55 -32.55 32.55 106.00
C LEU A 55 -33.61 32.42 107.10
N THR A 56 -33.18 32.53 108.36
CA THR A 56 -34.15 32.66 109.45
C THR A 56 -35.02 33.90 109.21
N TYR A 57 -36.26 33.88 109.68
CA TYR A 57 -37.20 34.98 109.39
C TYR A 57 -36.62 36.36 109.74
N LEU A 58 -35.97 36.46 110.90
CA LEU A 58 -35.33 37.69 111.37
C LEU A 58 -34.18 38.14 110.45
N GLN A 59 -33.34 37.20 110.01
CA GLN A 59 -32.25 37.50 109.07
C GLN A 59 -32.79 37.91 107.71
N SER A 60 -33.77 37.17 107.18
CA SER A 60 -34.39 37.47 105.89
C SER A 60 -35.07 38.84 105.89
N SER A 61 -35.77 39.19 106.98
CA SER A 61 -36.39 40.52 107.13
C SER A 61 -35.35 41.63 107.24
N LEU A 62 -34.25 41.40 107.96
CA LEU A 62 -33.19 42.41 108.12
C LEU A 62 -32.42 42.65 106.81
N PHE A 63 -32.16 41.59 106.04
CA PHE A 63 -31.60 41.75 104.69
C PHE A 63 -32.61 42.37 103.72
N ALA A 64 -33.89 42.02 103.81
CA ALA A 64 -34.92 42.65 102.99
C ALA A 64 -35.03 44.15 103.25
N THR A 65 -34.97 44.61 104.50
CA THR A 65 -34.98 46.06 104.80
C THR A 65 -33.76 46.77 104.24
N ILE A 66 -32.58 46.15 104.33
CA ILE A 66 -31.35 46.73 103.75
C ILE A 66 -31.44 46.80 102.22
N LEU A 67 -31.99 45.77 101.57
CA LEU A 67 -32.18 45.77 100.12
C LEU A 67 -33.27 46.75 99.69
N GLU A 68 -34.33 46.92 100.48
CA GLU A 68 -35.36 47.94 100.26
C GLU A 68 -34.75 49.33 100.31
N ASP A 69 -33.99 49.63 101.37
CA ASP A 69 -33.25 50.88 101.50
C ASP A 69 -32.31 51.06 100.30
N SER A 70 -31.57 50.03 99.91
CA SER A 70 -30.68 50.06 98.73
C SER A 70 -31.42 50.33 97.41
N VAL A 71 -32.61 49.75 97.22
CA VAL A 71 -33.46 50.04 96.04
C VAL A 71 -33.96 51.48 96.07
N THR A 72 -34.35 51.98 97.25
CA THR A 72 -34.79 53.38 97.38
C THR A 72 -33.64 54.34 97.12
N GLU A 73 -32.45 54.08 97.66
CA GLU A 73 -31.24 54.87 97.39
C GLU A 73 -30.86 54.84 95.92
N MET A 74 -30.88 53.67 95.27
CA MET A 74 -30.61 53.54 93.83
C MET A 74 -31.66 54.27 92.98
N ARG A 75 -32.94 54.25 93.39
CA ARG A 75 -34.00 55.02 92.72
C ARG A 75 -33.82 56.52 92.90
N ILE A 76 -33.48 56.97 94.12
CA ILE A 76 -33.18 58.37 94.41
C ILE A 76 -31.97 58.83 93.59
N LEU A 77 -30.91 58.04 93.51
CA LEU A 77 -29.74 58.34 92.68
C LEU A 77 -30.09 58.45 91.19
N LEU A 78 -31.02 57.62 90.70
CA LEU A 78 -31.52 57.69 89.33
C LEU A 78 -32.38 58.94 89.10
N GLU A 79 -33.27 59.26 90.03
CA GLU A 79 -34.23 60.37 89.92
C GLU A 79 -33.58 61.73 90.14
N CYS A 80 -32.60 61.84 91.04
CA CYS A 80 -31.93 63.10 91.40
C CYS A 80 -30.77 63.47 90.47
N ASN A 81 -30.24 62.53 89.67
CA ASN A 81 -29.15 62.81 88.74
C ASN A 81 -29.67 63.37 87.40
N ASN A 82 -30.21 64.58 87.46
CA ASN A 82 -30.81 65.28 86.32
C ASN A 82 -29.80 65.54 85.19
N GLU A 83 -28.52 65.70 85.49
CA GLU A 83 -27.47 65.93 84.49
C GLU A 83 -27.21 64.68 83.64
N LEU A 84 -27.06 63.50 84.26
CA LEU A 84 -26.90 62.25 83.51
C LEU A 84 -28.15 61.91 82.70
N ARG A 85 -29.36 62.18 83.24
CA ARG A 85 -30.61 61.98 82.50
C ARG A 85 -30.73 62.90 81.30
N ALA A 86 -30.33 64.18 81.43
CA ALA A 86 -30.29 65.10 80.32
C ALA A 86 -29.31 64.64 79.24
N LYS A 87 -28.09 64.26 79.63
CA LYS A 87 -27.06 63.73 78.71
C LYS A 87 -27.50 62.44 78.02
N LYS A 88 -28.19 61.53 78.72
CA LYS A 88 -28.76 60.33 78.11
C LYS A 88 -29.91 60.66 77.16
N ALA A 89 -30.82 61.56 77.54
CA ALA A 89 -31.91 61.97 76.66
C ALA A 89 -31.38 62.67 75.39
N GLU A 90 -30.25 63.37 75.48
CA GLU A 90 -29.53 63.93 74.34
C GLU A 90 -28.89 62.83 73.47
N SER A 91 -28.22 61.83 74.04
CA SER A 91 -27.63 60.72 73.29
C SER A 91 -28.69 59.83 72.61
N ASP A 92 -29.83 59.65 73.28
CA ASP A 92 -30.96 58.84 72.83
C ASP A 92 -31.95 59.66 72.01
N MET A 93 -31.72 60.95 71.77
CA MET A 93 -32.66 61.84 71.09
C MET A 93 -33.09 61.27 69.73
N ALA A 94 -32.16 60.68 68.98
CA ALA A 94 -32.46 60.04 67.71
C ALA A 94 -33.38 58.81 67.87
N ILE A 95 -33.19 58.02 68.93
CA ILE A 95 -33.99 56.83 69.26
C ILE A 95 -35.38 57.27 69.74
N LEU A 96 -35.45 58.26 70.64
CA LEU A 96 -36.68 58.84 71.18
C LEU A 96 -37.53 59.48 70.09
N LEU A 97 -36.93 60.19 69.13
CA LEU A 97 -37.62 60.72 67.96
C LEU A 97 -38.20 59.60 67.10
N ARG A 98 -37.44 58.53 66.84
CA ARG A 98 -37.93 57.35 66.09
C ARG A 98 -39.12 56.69 66.77
N ILE A 99 -39.08 56.53 68.10
CA ILE A 99 -40.19 56.00 68.91
C ILE A 99 -41.42 56.92 68.80
N LYS A 100 -41.24 58.24 68.95
CA LYS A 100 -42.33 59.22 68.84
C LYS A 100 -43.04 59.19 67.49
N PHE A 101 -42.30 58.91 66.41
CA PHE A 101 -42.83 58.83 65.05
C PHE A 101 -43.13 57.39 64.57
N CYS A 102 -43.16 56.41 65.48
CA CYS A 102 -43.48 55.01 65.20
C CYS A 102 -42.59 54.35 64.11
N ILE A 103 -41.34 54.78 63.99
CA ILE A 103 -40.37 54.17 63.06
C ILE A 103 -39.86 52.87 63.69
N LYS A 104 -40.03 51.74 62.99
CA LYS A 104 -39.52 50.43 63.43
C LYS A 104 -38.00 50.48 63.57
N GLN A 105 -37.50 50.09 64.74
CA GLN A 105 -36.06 49.95 64.97
C GLN A 105 -35.57 48.62 64.40
N PRO A 106 -34.32 48.54 63.90
CA PRO A 106 -33.72 47.26 63.52
C PRO A 106 -33.61 46.36 64.76
N ASP A 107 -33.85 45.07 64.58
CA ASP A 107 -33.65 44.08 65.65
C ASP A 107 -32.16 44.03 65.99
N VAL A 108 -31.81 44.40 67.22
CA VAL A 108 -30.43 44.36 67.70
C VAL A 108 -30.06 42.90 67.91
N THR A 109 -29.12 42.38 67.11
CA THR A 109 -28.70 40.98 67.15
C THR A 109 -27.51 40.74 68.08
N ASP A 110 -26.74 41.78 68.40
CA ASP A 110 -25.61 41.75 69.32
C ASP A 110 -25.53 43.06 70.14
N GLU A 111 -25.24 42.98 71.44
CA GLU A 111 -25.06 44.15 72.33
C GLU A 111 -23.88 45.05 71.89
N LEU A 112 -23.03 44.54 70.99
CA LEU A 112 -21.83 45.21 70.48
C LEU A 112 -21.91 45.62 69.00
N GLU A 113 -23.04 45.41 68.31
CA GLU A 113 -23.17 45.63 66.86
C GLU A 113 -22.97 47.09 66.41
N ASP A 114 -23.32 48.05 67.27
CA ASP A 114 -23.19 49.49 67.01
C ASP A 114 -21.89 50.10 67.57
N ILE A 115 -20.97 49.28 68.08
CA ILE A 115 -19.74 49.74 68.73
C ILE A 115 -18.57 49.60 67.76
N ASP A 116 -18.03 50.74 67.32
CA ASP A 116 -16.78 50.76 66.57
C ASP A 116 -15.59 50.46 67.50
N PRO A 117 -14.82 49.36 67.29
CA PRO A 117 -13.70 48.97 68.17
C PRO A 117 -12.59 50.02 68.25
N HIS A 118 -12.53 50.97 67.30
CA HIS A 118 -11.56 52.08 67.31
C HIS A 118 -12.06 53.32 68.06
N ASN A 119 -13.31 53.36 68.52
CA ASN A 119 -13.93 54.53 69.13
C ASN A 119 -14.70 54.20 70.43
N LEU A 120 -14.07 53.43 71.32
CA LEU A 120 -14.61 53.02 72.63
C LEU A 120 -14.77 54.18 73.64
N GLU A 121 -14.25 55.37 73.34
CA GLU A 121 -14.31 56.53 74.24
C GLU A 121 -15.62 57.31 74.17
N ILE A 122 -16.50 57.00 73.22
CA ILE A 122 -17.78 57.69 73.04
C ILE A 122 -18.60 57.60 74.33
N ASP A 123 -18.95 58.77 74.89
CA ASP A 123 -19.74 58.91 76.12
C ASP A 123 -21.08 58.18 76.04
N LYS A 124 -21.64 58.04 74.84
CA LYS A 124 -22.86 57.28 74.57
C LYS A 124 -22.76 55.81 75.02
N TYR A 125 -21.71 55.08 74.64
CA TYR A 125 -21.56 53.67 75.05
C TYR A 125 -21.37 53.55 76.56
N LYS A 126 -20.56 54.44 77.14
CA LYS A 126 -20.34 54.46 78.59
C LYS A 126 -21.66 54.71 79.34
N LEU A 127 -22.53 55.59 78.84
CA LEU A 127 -23.86 55.85 79.39
C LEU A 127 -24.80 54.65 79.21
N ASP A 128 -24.87 54.08 78.00
CA ASP A 128 -25.74 52.93 77.70
C ASP A 128 -25.35 51.70 78.52
N LYS A 129 -24.06 51.39 78.60
CA LYS A 129 -23.52 50.33 79.45
C LYS A 129 -23.82 50.58 80.92
N LEU A 130 -23.52 51.79 81.42
CA LEU A 130 -23.76 52.14 82.81
C LEU A 130 -25.25 52.07 83.18
N ASP A 131 -26.16 52.39 82.26
CA ASP A 131 -27.59 52.23 82.51
C ASP A 131 -28.08 50.78 82.39
N SER A 132 -27.44 49.97 81.53
CA SER A 132 -27.65 48.52 81.50
C SER A 132 -27.19 47.88 82.81
N ASP A 133 -25.96 48.19 83.26
CA ASP A 133 -25.38 47.74 84.52
C ASP A 133 -26.24 48.18 85.73
N ARG A 134 -26.75 49.42 85.72
CA ARG A 134 -27.68 49.89 86.76
C ARG A 134 -29.00 49.12 86.73
N SER A 135 -29.59 48.93 85.54
CA SER A 135 -30.87 48.25 85.40
C SER A 135 -30.76 46.79 85.82
N THR A 136 -29.67 46.11 85.45
CA THR A 136 -29.40 44.73 85.86
C THR A 136 -29.22 44.64 87.38
N VAL A 137 -28.40 45.50 87.99
CA VAL A 137 -28.25 45.55 89.46
C VAL A 137 -29.58 45.80 90.17
N ILE A 138 -30.37 46.79 89.72
CA ILE A 138 -31.68 47.09 90.30
C ILE A 138 -32.62 45.88 90.16
N ASN A 139 -32.67 45.24 88.99
CA ASN A 139 -33.54 44.09 88.75
C ASN A 139 -33.14 42.89 89.63
N VAL A 140 -31.83 42.65 89.80
CA VAL A 140 -31.31 41.58 90.66
C VAL A 140 -31.63 41.89 92.13
N ILE A 141 -31.41 43.12 92.59
CA ILE A 141 -31.75 43.53 93.96
C ILE A 141 -33.26 43.44 94.21
N ILE A 142 -34.10 43.84 93.27
CA ILE A 142 -35.57 43.73 93.39
C ILE A 142 -36.00 42.26 93.40
N ALA A 143 -35.46 41.43 92.52
CA ALA A 143 -35.78 40.00 92.44
C ALA A 143 -35.35 39.27 93.73
N THR A 144 -34.21 39.65 94.30
CA THR A 144 -33.71 39.08 95.55
C THR A 144 -34.48 39.58 96.77
N TYR A 145 -34.83 40.86 96.81
CA TYR A 145 -35.75 41.42 97.81
C TYR A 145 -37.10 40.68 97.84
N LYS A 146 -37.74 40.50 96.67
CA LYS A 146 -39.00 39.75 96.56
C LYS A 146 -38.86 38.30 97.05
N ASN A 147 -37.80 37.61 96.65
CA ASN A 147 -37.52 36.25 97.07
C ASN A 147 -37.25 36.12 98.58
N LEU A 148 -36.64 37.12 99.19
CA LEU A 148 -36.39 37.16 100.64
C LEU A 148 -37.65 37.41 101.47
N ILE A 149 -38.61 38.18 100.95
CA ILE A 149 -39.90 38.42 101.61
C ILE A 149 -40.82 37.20 101.47
N GLU A 150 -40.96 36.69 100.25
CA GLU A 150 -41.94 35.65 99.94
C GLU A 150 -41.45 34.26 100.36
N ASN A 151 -40.20 33.93 100.01
CA ASN A 151 -39.67 32.57 100.09
C ASN A 151 -38.50 32.43 101.08
N LYS A 152 -38.05 33.55 101.67
CA LYS A 152 -36.91 33.65 102.61
C LYS A 152 -35.60 33.12 102.02
N ASN A 153 -35.44 33.18 100.70
CA ASN A 153 -34.27 32.66 99.99
C ASN A 153 -33.67 33.73 99.07
N TYR A 154 -32.44 33.49 98.60
CA TYR A 154 -31.68 34.41 97.75
C TYR A 154 -31.33 33.79 96.38
N VAL A 155 -32.12 32.81 95.93
CA VAL A 155 -31.85 32.02 94.71
C VAL A 155 -31.69 32.91 93.47
N ALA A 156 -32.47 33.98 93.34
CA ALA A 156 -32.29 34.92 92.21
C ALA A 156 -30.92 35.61 92.15
N LEU A 157 -30.25 35.83 93.29
CA LEU A 157 -28.90 36.39 93.29
C LEU A 157 -27.91 35.35 92.79
N GLU A 158 -28.05 34.14 93.33
CA GLU A 158 -27.19 33.00 93.01
C GLU A 158 -27.31 32.61 91.55
N ASP A 159 -28.51 32.51 91.00
CA ASP A 159 -28.74 32.21 89.58
C ASP A 159 -28.12 33.27 88.68
N HIS A 160 -28.20 34.56 89.06
CA HIS A 160 -27.57 35.63 88.30
C HIS A 160 -26.05 35.58 88.37
N VAL A 161 -25.47 35.38 89.56
CA VAL A 161 -24.02 35.24 89.76
C VAL A 161 -23.49 34.02 88.99
N ASN A 162 -24.17 32.88 89.07
CA ASN A 162 -23.81 31.67 88.31
C ASN A 162 -23.94 31.89 86.80
N GLY A 163 -24.92 32.67 86.35
CA GLY A 163 -25.05 33.07 84.95
C GLY A 163 -23.86 33.92 84.48
N VAL A 164 -23.40 34.88 85.30
CA VAL A 164 -22.21 35.69 85.00
C VAL A 164 -20.96 34.82 84.95
N LEU A 165 -20.76 33.94 85.94
CA LEU A 165 -19.63 33.01 85.97
C LEU A 165 -19.62 32.10 84.73
N GLY A 166 -20.77 31.56 84.32
CA GLY A 166 -20.87 30.73 83.12
C GLY A 166 -20.58 31.49 81.82
N ILE A 167 -20.89 32.79 81.74
CA ILE A 167 -20.52 33.64 80.60
C ILE A 167 -19.01 33.87 80.57
N ASP A 168 -18.38 34.11 81.72
CA ASP A 168 -16.94 34.33 81.81
C ASP A 168 -16.15 33.04 81.50
N ASP A 169 -16.61 31.88 81.95
CA ASP A 169 -16.06 30.57 81.58
C ASP A 169 -16.15 30.35 80.05
N TYR A 170 -17.31 30.63 79.45
CA TYR A 170 -17.48 30.53 77.99
C TYR A 170 -16.55 31.49 77.22
N ARG A 171 -16.35 32.71 77.72
CA ARG A 171 -15.40 33.67 77.11
C ARG A 171 -13.96 33.18 77.19
N LEU A 172 -13.58 32.55 78.29
CA LEU A 172 -12.26 31.96 78.46
C LEU A 172 -12.05 30.80 77.47
N GLU A 173 -13.02 29.88 77.38
CA GLU A 173 -12.99 28.78 76.41
C GLU A 173 -12.87 29.30 74.98
N LEU A 174 -13.66 30.32 74.61
CA LEU A 174 -13.63 30.93 73.29
C LEU A 174 -12.26 31.58 72.97
N ALA A 175 -11.62 32.21 73.96
CA ALA A 175 -10.28 32.77 73.81
C ALA A 175 -9.23 31.67 73.60
N GLU A 176 -9.32 30.56 74.33
CA GLU A 176 -8.45 29.40 74.11
C GLU A 176 -8.66 28.76 72.72
N GLU A 177 -9.91 28.68 72.26
CA GLU A 177 -10.23 28.21 70.90
C GLU A 177 -9.65 29.13 69.82
N GLU A 178 -9.77 30.45 70.00
CA GLU A 178 -9.21 31.45 69.10
C GLU A 178 -7.68 31.29 68.99
N THR A 179 -7.00 31.15 70.13
CA THR A 179 -5.55 30.97 70.14
C THR A 179 -5.12 29.66 69.47
N ARG A 180 -5.82 28.55 69.75
CA ARG A 180 -5.63 27.25 69.06
C ARG A 180 -5.83 27.39 67.55
N ASN A 181 -6.92 28.02 67.14
CA ASN A 181 -7.23 28.25 65.73
C ASN A 181 -6.18 29.12 65.05
N ARG A 182 -5.66 30.15 65.74
CA ARG A 182 -4.61 31.02 65.24
C ARG A 182 -3.30 30.26 65.02
N ILE A 183 -2.94 29.35 65.92
CA ILE A 183 -1.76 28.48 65.76
C ILE A 183 -1.97 27.51 64.59
N MET A 184 -3.13 26.85 64.53
CA MET A 184 -3.47 25.92 63.45
C MET A 184 -3.41 26.61 62.07
N ARG A 185 -3.96 27.81 61.94
CA ARG A 185 -3.89 28.62 60.71
C ARG A 185 -2.45 28.94 60.31
N LYS A 186 -1.56 29.24 61.27
CA LYS A 186 -0.14 29.49 60.98
C LYS A 186 0.55 28.22 60.46
N GLU A 187 0.30 27.08 61.09
CA GLU A 187 0.91 25.81 60.69
C GLU A 187 0.40 25.33 59.32
N LEU A 188 -0.90 25.41 59.05
CA LEU A 188 -1.47 25.10 57.74
C LEU A 188 -0.89 26.00 56.64
N ASN A 189 -0.73 27.30 56.92
CA ASN A 189 -0.08 28.22 55.98
C ASN A 189 1.39 27.86 55.72
N LYS A 190 2.12 27.38 56.73
CA LYS A 190 3.50 26.90 56.58
C LYS A 190 3.55 25.63 55.72
N GLN A 191 2.65 24.67 55.96
CA GLN A 191 2.54 23.45 55.15
C GLN A 191 2.19 23.77 53.69
N LEU A 192 1.26 24.69 53.44
CA LEU A 192 0.94 25.15 52.08
C LEU A 192 2.15 25.75 51.36
N ARG A 193 2.96 26.55 52.07
CA ARG A 193 4.20 27.11 51.50
C ARG A 193 5.23 26.02 51.19
N GLN A 194 5.39 25.05 52.09
CA GLN A 194 6.29 23.91 51.88
C GLN A 194 5.86 23.07 50.68
N GLN A 195 4.57 22.73 50.58
CA GLN A 195 4.01 21.98 49.45
C GLN A 195 4.19 22.75 48.13
N ARG A 196 3.97 24.06 48.13
CA ARG A 196 4.19 24.89 46.93
C ARG A 196 5.66 24.90 46.49
N ASN A 197 6.60 24.96 47.44
CA ASN A 197 8.03 24.91 47.13
C ASN A 197 8.47 23.51 46.65
N HIS A 198 7.95 22.45 47.28
CA HIS A 198 8.19 21.08 46.84
C HIS A 198 7.68 20.86 45.42
N MET A 199 6.43 21.24 45.13
CA MET A 199 5.84 21.14 43.79
C MET A 199 6.68 21.90 42.75
N LYS A 200 7.14 23.12 43.05
CA LYS A 200 8.04 23.85 42.15
C LYS A 200 9.33 23.09 41.86
N THR A 201 9.95 22.52 42.90
CA THR A 201 11.20 21.76 42.76
C THR A 201 10.99 20.53 41.89
N VAL A 202 9.92 19.76 42.16
CA VAL A 202 9.56 18.60 41.35
C VAL A 202 9.31 18.99 39.90
N ILE A 203 8.60 20.10 39.63
CA ILE A 203 8.39 20.59 38.26
C ILE A 203 9.73 20.85 37.57
N TYR A 204 10.65 21.59 38.21
CA TYR A 204 11.97 21.87 37.64
C TYR A 204 12.78 20.61 37.37
N ASP A 205 12.78 19.66 38.30
CA ASP A 205 13.49 18.38 38.14
C ASP A 205 12.87 17.56 37.00
N THR A 206 11.54 17.54 36.89
CA THR A 206 10.86 16.84 35.78
C THR A 206 11.11 17.51 34.44
N ASP A 207 11.12 18.84 34.38
CA ASP A 207 11.40 19.59 33.15
C ASP A 207 12.83 19.34 32.67
N ALA A 208 13.81 19.30 33.59
CA ALA A 208 15.19 18.96 33.27
C ALA A 208 15.33 17.53 32.72
N VAL A 209 14.60 16.56 33.29
CA VAL A 209 14.58 15.19 32.78
C VAL A 209 13.90 15.11 31.40
N ILE A 210 12.82 15.86 31.18
CA ILE A 210 12.16 15.94 29.87
C ILE A 210 13.11 16.50 28.82
N GLU A 211 13.85 17.56 29.14
CA GLU A 211 14.84 18.15 28.24
C GLU A 211 15.97 17.15 27.90
N GLU A 212 16.51 16.44 28.90
CA GLU A 212 17.53 15.40 28.67
C GLU A 212 17.00 14.27 27.77
N LEU A 213 15.75 13.83 27.98
CA LEU A 213 15.12 12.80 27.16
C LEU A 213 14.89 13.28 25.73
N ASN A 214 14.45 14.54 25.54
CA ASN A 214 14.28 15.13 24.21
C ASN A 214 15.61 15.17 23.45
N LEU A 215 16.69 15.61 24.10
CA LEU A 215 18.03 15.62 23.49
C LEU A 215 18.49 14.22 23.08
N LYS A 216 18.22 13.19 23.90
CA LYS A 216 18.54 11.79 23.56
C LYS A 216 17.74 11.29 22.36
N VAL A 217 16.47 11.67 22.26
CA VAL A 217 15.62 11.32 21.12
C VAL A 217 16.14 12.00 19.85
N GLU A 218 16.46 13.30 19.91
CA GLU A 218 17.01 14.04 18.79
C GLU A 218 18.36 13.46 18.31
N ASP A 219 19.26 13.14 19.24
CA ASP A 219 20.54 12.50 18.91
C ASP A 219 20.35 11.12 18.27
N ALA A 220 19.41 10.31 18.80
CA ALA A 220 19.06 9.03 18.21
C ALA A 220 18.48 9.17 16.79
N THR A 221 17.62 10.18 16.56
CA THR A 221 17.08 10.44 15.22
C THR A 221 18.16 10.87 14.24
N LEU A 222 19.06 11.77 14.66
CA LEU A 222 20.17 12.24 13.84
C LEU A 222 21.16 11.11 13.53
N HIS A 223 21.45 10.26 14.53
CA HIS A 223 22.29 9.09 14.33
C HIS A 223 21.67 8.09 13.34
N ALA A 224 20.36 7.85 13.44
CA ALA A 224 19.64 6.97 12.51
C ALA A 224 19.66 7.52 11.09
N GLU A 225 19.45 8.83 10.89
CA GLU A 225 19.53 9.48 9.58
C GLU A 225 20.93 9.37 8.96
N ILE A 226 21.98 9.62 9.74
CA ILE A 226 23.36 9.49 9.28
C ILE A 226 23.65 8.03 8.88
N CYS A 227 23.25 7.07 9.70
CA CYS A 227 23.42 5.65 9.40
C CYS A 227 22.66 5.25 8.13
N SER A 228 21.42 5.72 7.96
CA SER A 228 20.62 5.45 6.75
C SER A 228 21.33 5.98 5.51
N ARG A 229 21.73 7.26 5.51
CA ARG A 229 22.44 7.87 4.37
C ARG A 229 23.75 7.16 4.06
N TYR A 230 24.47 6.70 5.09
CA TYR A 230 25.69 5.93 4.90
C TYR A 230 25.42 4.59 4.23
N VAL A 231 24.43 3.84 4.70
CA VAL A 231 24.03 2.54 4.13
C VAL A 231 23.56 2.70 2.69
N ASP A 232 22.74 3.71 2.40
CA ASP A 232 22.25 3.98 1.04
C ASP A 232 23.40 4.26 0.07
N ARG A 233 24.33 5.14 0.45
CA ARG A 233 25.51 5.45 -0.37
C ARG A 233 26.42 4.23 -0.54
N TRP A 234 26.61 3.46 0.52
CA TRP A 234 27.39 2.23 0.46
C TRP A 234 26.77 1.21 -0.48
N GLN A 235 25.45 1.04 -0.44
CA GLN A 235 24.72 0.16 -1.33
C GLN A 235 24.84 0.61 -2.78
N VAL A 236 24.62 1.91 -3.07
CA VAL A 236 24.77 2.47 -4.43
C VAL A 236 26.18 2.23 -4.96
N ALA A 237 27.22 2.58 -4.20
CA ALA A 237 28.60 2.37 -4.61
C ALA A 237 28.92 0.89 -4.87
N ARG A 238 28.37 -0.02 -4.05
CA ARG A 238 28.54 -1.46 -4.25
C ARG A 238 27.82 -1.96 -5.49
N THR A 239 26.60 -1.49 -5.77
CA THR A 239 25.87 -1.84 -6.98
C THR A 239 26.57 -1.32 -8.23
N GLU A 240 27.10 -0.10 -8.20
CA GLU A 240 27.89 0.48 -9.28
C GLU A 240 29.16 -0.31 -9.54
N GLN A 241 29.89 -0.68 -8.47
CA GLN A 241 31.06 -1.55 -8.58
C GLN A 241 30.71 -2.91 -9.20
N HIS A 242 29.61 -3.53 -8.79
CA HIS A 242 29.17 -4.80 -9.37
C HIS A 242 28.78 -4.64 -10.84
N HIS A 243 28.06 -3.58 -11.19
CA HIS A 243 27.68 -3.30 -12.57
C HIS A 243 28.90 -3.10 -13.46
N GLN A 244 29.89 -2.32 -13.00
CA GLN A 244 31.14 -2.13 -13.72
C GLN A 244 31.92 -3.44 -13.86
N ALA A 245 32.03 -4.24 -12.80
CA ALA A 245 32.75 -5.51 -12.86
C ALA A 245 32.08 -6.55 -13.79
N ILE A 246 30.74 -6.51 -13.89
CA ILE A 246 29.99 -7.32 -14.86
C ILE A 246 30.28 -6.79 -16.27
N HIS A 247 30.12 -5.48 -16.49
CA HIS A 247 30.38 -4.84 -17.77
C HIS A 247 31.79 -5.12 -18.28
N ASP A 248 32.83 -5.00 -17.43
CA ASP A 248 34.22 -5.25 -17.82
C ASP A 248 34.45 -6.70 -18.24
N LYS A 249 33.75 -7.66 -17.61
CA LYS A 249 33.81 -9.07 -17.98
C LYS A 249 33.00 -9.40 -19.24
N GLU A 250 31.89 -8.71 -19.45
CA GLU A 250 30.96 -8.97 -20.56
C GLU A 250 31.29 -8.18 -21.83
N ALA A 251 31.98 -7.04 -21.74
CA ALA A 251 32.28 -6.18 -22.88
C ALA A 251 33.13 -6.90 -23.95
N ALA A 252 34.20 -7.57 -23.53
CA ALA A 252 35.06 -8.33 -24.45
C ALA A 252 34.30 -9.45 -25.19
N PRO A 253 33.63 -10.41 -24.52
CA PRO A 253 32.88 -11.45 -25.22
C PRO A 253 31.71 -10.87 -26.03
N SER A 254 31.04 -9.82 -25.56
CA SER A 254 29.97 -9.16 -26.34
C SER A 254 30.49 -8.60 -27.66
N SER A 255 31.63 -7.91 -27.65
CA SER A 255 32.27 -7.40 -28.87
C SER A 255 32.68 -8.52 -29.84
N VAL A 256 33.14 -9.66 -29.31
CA VAL A 256 33.50 -10.84 -30.10
C VAL A 256 32.25 -11.48 -30.72
N ILE A 257 31.16 -11.59 -29.97
CA ILE A 257 29.87 -12.09 -30.46
C ILE A 257 29.35 -11.19 -31.58
N GLU A 258 29.37 -9.86 -31.40
CA GLU A 258 28.96 -8.91 -32.44
C GLU A 258 29.82 -9.04 -33.70
N TYR A 259 31.14 -9.17 -33.54
CA TYR A 259 32.06 -9.40 -34.67
C TYR A 259 31.69 -10.66 -35.46
N TYR A 260 31.50 -11.80 -34.79
CA TYR A 260 31.16 -13.05 -35.46
C TYR A 260 29.76 -13.03 -36.06
N LYS A 261 28.81 -12.30 -35.45
CA LYS A 261 27.48 -12.09 -36.01
C LYS A 261 27.58 -11.34 -37.34
N HIS A 262 28.27 -10.20 -37.38
CA HIS A 262 28.48 -9.45 -38.63
C HIS A 262 29.22 -10.26 -39.69
N ARG A 263 30.20 -11.06 -39.27
CA ARG A 263 30.93 -11.95 -40.19
C ARG A 263 30.02 -13.02 -40.78
N THR A 264 29.22 -13.67 -39.94
CA THR A 264 28.24 -14.69 -40.37
C THR A 264 27.22 -14.10 -41.35
N ASP A 265 26.66 -12.92 -41.03
CA ASP A 265 25.71 -12.23 -41.92
C ASP A 265 26.34 -11.92 -43.29
N SER A 266 27.62 -11.53 -43.30
CA SER A 266 28.36 -11.26 -44.55
C SER A 266 28.62 -12.53 -45.34
N GLU A 267 29.02 -13.62 -44.68
CA GLU A 267 29.24 -14.93 -45.31
C GLU A 267 27.93 -15.49 -45.90
N GLN A 268 26.80 -15.36 -45.19
CA GLN A 268 25.48 -15.76 -45.68
C GLN A 268 25.07 -15.00 -46.94
N ARG A 269 25.33 -13.67 -46.99
CA ARG A 269 25.05 -12.86 -48.18
C ARG A 269 25.88 -13.31 -49.38
N VAL A 270 27.19 -13.49 -49.20
CA VAL A 270 28.09 -13.98 -50.27
C VAL A 270 27.67 -15.37 -50.72
N HIS A 271 27.32 -16.26 -49.80
CA HIS A 271 26.84 -17.60 -50.13
C HIS A 271 25.59 -17.56 -51.00
N ALA A 272 24.59 -16.75 -50.64
CA ALA A 272 23.37 -16.58 -51.42
C ALA A 272 23.66 -16.04 -52.84
N GLU A 273 24.60 -15.11 -52.99
CA GLU A 273 25.04 -14.61 -54.30
C GLU A 273 25.73 -15.71 -55.13
N VAL A 274 26.59 -16.52 -54.51
CA VAL A 274 27.25 -17.65 -55.16
C VAL A 274 26.24 -18.71 -55.60
N GLU A 275 25.29 -19.07 -54.74
CA GLU A 275 24.20 -20.00 -55.08
C GLU A 275 23.35 -19.48 -56.24
N LEU A 276 23.04 -18.17 -56.26
CA LEU A 276 22.34 -17.54 -57.37
C LEU A 276 23.13 -17.64 -58.68
N LEU A 277 24.43 -17.36 -58.66
CA LEU A 277 25.29 -17.49 -59.83
C LEU A 277 25.37 -18.93 -60.34
N PHE A 278 25.48 -19.92 -59.44
CA PHE A 278 25.44 -21.33 -59.81
C PHE A 278 24.10 -21.70 -60.43
N SER A 279 22.98 -21.24 -59.84
CA SER A 279 21.64 -21.47 -60.39
C SER A 279 21.49 -20.91 -61.80
N ILE A 280 21.97 -19.67 -62.04
CA ILE A 280 22.00 -19.06 -63.37
C ILE A 280 22.84 -19.91 -64.33
N SER A 281 24.06 -20.30 -63.93
CA SER A 281 24.95 -21.09 -64.78
C SER A 281 24.34 -22.46 -65.13
N ILE A 282 23.72 -23.14 -64.16
CA ILE A 282 23.01 -24.40 -64.38
C ILE A 282 21.90 -24.19 -65.41
N ASN A 283 21.05 -23.16 -65.23
CA ASN A 283 19.96 -22.87 -66.15
C ASN A 283 20.47 -22.55 -67.57
N GLU A 284 21.53 -21.75 -67.71
CA GLU A 284 22.16 -21.49 -69.02
C GLU A 284 22.69 -22.77 -69.68
N THR A 285 23.25 -23.70 -68.89
CA THR A 285 23.70 -24.98 -69.45
C THR A 285 22.53 -25.88 -69.85
N LEU A 286 21.45 -25.90 -69.08
CA LEU A 286 20.22 -26.62 -69.43
C LEU A 286 19.58 -26.05 -70.68
N GLU A 287 19.49 -24.73 -70.81
CA GLU A 287 19.00 -24.07 -72.03
C GLU A 287 19.85 -24.43 -73.25
N LYS A 288 21.18 -24.48 -73.11
CA LYS A 288 22.06 -24.94 -74.20
C LYS A 288 21.80 -26.40 -74.55
N VAL A 289 21.62 -27.27 -73.56
CA VAL A 289 21.27 -28.68 -73.80
C VAL A 289 19.94 -28.79 -74.54
N ASP A 290 18.91 -28.06 -74.12
CA ASP A 290 17.60 -28.03 -74.77
C ASP A 290 17.70 -27.51 -76.21
N GLN A 291 18.50 -26.46 -76.46
CA GLN A 291 18.77 -25.97 -77.82
C GLN A 291 19.43 -27.03 -78.70
N TRP A 292 20.42 -27.77 -78.16
CA TRP A 292 21.07 -28.85 -78.89
C TRP A 292 20.13 -30.03 -79.13
N MET A 293 19.31 -30.40 -78.14
CA MET A 293 18.28 -31.43 -78.30
C MET A 293 17.29 -31.06 -79.41
N ALA A 294 16.73 -29.85 -79.37
CA ALA A 294 15.82 -29.36 -80.40
C ALA A 294 16.46 -29.33 -81.80
N LYS A 295 17.77 -29.00 -81.88
CA LYS A 295 18.52 -29.08 -83.14
C LYS A 295 18.66 -30.53 -83.62
N TYR A 296 19.04 -31.46 -82.75
CA TYR A 296 19.18 -32.87 -83.09
C TYR A 296 17.86 -33.48 -83.55
N ASP A 297 16.75 -33.18 -82.86
CA ASP A 297 15.41 -33.63 -83.26
C ASP A 297 15.06 -33.11 -84.66
N LYS A 298 15.29 -31.82 -84.93
CA LYS A 298 15.07 -31.23 -86.25
C LYS A 298 15.96 -31.83 -87.34
N ASP A 299 17.24 -32.08 -87.03
CA ASP A 299 18.17 -32.71 -87.97
C ASP A 299 17.77 -34.17 -88.25
N MET A 300 17.27 -34.89 -87.23
CA MET A 300 16.73 -36.24 -87.36
C MET A 300 15.47 -36.25 -88.24
N GLU A 301 14.51 -35.37 -87.98
CA GLU A 301 13.31 -35.21 -88.81
C GLU A 301 13.67 -34.89 -90.27
N ASN A 302 14.67 -34.04 -90.50
CA ASN A 302 15.15 -33.73 -91.84
C ASN A 302 15.80 -34.94 -92.53
N ILE A 303 16.55 -35.77 -91.79
CA ILE A 303 17.16 -36.99 -92.32
C ILE A 303 16.07 -38.02 -92.62
N ASP A 304 15.13 -38.23 -91.72
CA ASP A 304 14.00 -39.15 -91.93
C ASP A 304 13.16 -38.74 -93.13
N LEU A 305 12.90 -37.43 -93.31
CA LEU A 305 12.23 -36.92 -94.50
C LEU A 305 13.03 -37.21 -95.78
N LYS A 306 14.36 -37.02 -95.76
CA LYS A 306 15.22 -37.38 -96.91
C LYS A 306 15.18 -38.88 -97.21
N ILE A 307 15.18 -39.73 -96.17
CA ILE A 307 15.06 -41.18 -96.31
C ILE A 307 13.71 -41.53 -96.94
N GLN A 308 12.61 -40.93 -96.48
CA GLN A 308 11.28 -41.14 -97.05
C GLN A 308 11.21 -40.71 -98.53
N ILE A 309 11.74 -39.54 -98.88
CA ILE A 309 11.82 -39.09 -100.28
C ILE A 309 12.60 -40.11 -101.11
N LYS A 310 13.77 -40.55 -100.64
CA LYS A 310 14.60 -41.54 -101.37
C LYS A 310 13.93 -42.91 -101.48
N LYS A 311 13.15 -43.30 -100.47
CA LYS A 311 12.37 -44.53 -100.50
C LYS A 311 11.23 -44.44 -101.54
N ASN A 312 10.55 -43.30 -101.62
CA ASN A 312 9.55 -43.04 -102.65
C ASN A 312 10.17 -42.99 -104.05
N ASP A 313 11.30 -42.29 -104.24
CA ASP A 313 12.06 -42.28 -105.50
C ASP A 313 12.41 -43.73 -105.94
N TYR A 314 12.81 -44.58 -104.99
CA TYR A 314 13.12 -45.98 -105.25
C TYR A 314 11.89 -46.78 -105.66
N TYR A 315 10.75 -46.60 -104.97
CA TYR A 315 9.49 -47.25 -105.35
C TYR A 315 9.02 -46.80 -106.75
N ASP A 316 9.08 -45.52 -107.06
CA ASP A 316 8.76 -45.00 -108.40
C ASP A 316 9.68 -45.60 -109.48
N MET A 317 10.96 -45.75 -109.18
CA MET A 317 11.92 -46.40 -110.08
C MET A 317 11.61 -47.89 -110.25
N LEU A 318 11.26 -48.59 -109.16
CA LEU A 318 10.88 -50.00 -109.17
C LEU A 318 9.60 -50.21 -109.98
N ASP A 319 8.57 -49.38 -109.80
CA ASP A 319 7.34 -49.42 -110.58
C ASP A 319 7.60 -49.16 -112.07
N LYS A 320 8.45 -48.19 -112.40
CA LYS A 320 8.90 -47.98 -113.79
C LYS A 320 9.59 -49.23 -114.35
N ARG A 321 10.45 -49.89 -113.56
CA ARG A 321 11.13 -51.13 -113.95
C ARG A 321 10.12 -52.27 -114.16
N ILE A 322 9.16 -52.47 -113.27
CA ILE A 322 8.11 -53.49 -113.39
C ILE A 322 7.27 -53.25 -114.64
N ASN A 323 6.82 -52.00 -114.87
CA ASN A 323 6.08 -51.64 -116.09
C ASN A 323 6.90 -51.90 -117.37
N LEU A 324 8.21 -51.65 -117.34
CA LEU A 324 9.12 -51.98 -118.44
C LEU A 324 9.27 -53.50 -118.62
N GLU A 325 9.39 -54.27 -117.54
CA GLU A 325 9.43 -55.74 -117.60
C GLU A 325 8.12 -56.31 -118.16
N GLU A 326 6.96 -55.81 -117.74
CA GLU A 326 5.65 -56.20 -118.29
C GLU A 326 5.51 -55.85 -119.78
N THR A 327 5.99 -54.68 -120.20
CA THR A 327 5.96 -54.31 -121.62
C THR A 327 6.91 -55.18 -122.44
N ILE A 328 8.10 -55.50 -121.93
CA ILE A 328 9.00 -56.47 -122.56
C ILE A 328 8.35 -57.85 -122.64
N GLU A 329 7.72 -58.33 -121.57
CA GLU A 329 7.04 -59.64 -121.56
C GLU A 329 5.89 -59.67 -122.57
N LYS A 330 5.08 -58.60 -122.65
CA LYS A 330 4.05 -58.44 -123.70
C LYS A 330 4.67 -58.46 -125.10
N HIS A 331 5.80 -57.76 -125.31
CA HIS A 331 6.52 -57.77 -126.58
C HIS A 331 7.10 -59.16 -126.92
N ASP A 332 7.63 -59.90 -125.94
CA ASP A 332 8.15 -61.25 -126.10
C ASP A 332 7.03 -62.25 -126.41
N GLN A 333 5.86 -62.11 -125.78
CA GLN A 333 4.66 -62.89 -126.11
C GLN A 333 4.23 -62.61 -127.56
N LEU A 334 4.11 -61.33 -127.96
CA LEU A 334 3.80 -60.95 -129.34
C LEU A 334 4.86 -61.47 -130.34
N MET A 335 6.14 -61.45 -129.97
CA MET A 335 7.22 -62.00 -130.79
C MET A 335 7.15 -63.52 -130.91
N LYS A 336 6.82 -64.24 -129.83
CA LYS A 336 6.58 -65.69 -129.88
C LYS A 336 5.38 -66.03 -130.75
N GLU A 337 4.25 -65.33 -130.59
CA GLU A 337 3.06 -65.48 -131.44
C GLU A 337 3.40 -65.21 -132.92
N TRP A 338 4.23 -64.19 -133.21
CA TRP A 338 4.70 -63.88 -134.56
C TRP A 338 5.62 -64.97 -135.14
N ILE A 339 6.53 -65.52 -134.32
CA ILE A 339 7.40 -66.63 -134.71
C ILE A 339 6.58 -67.90 -134.93
N GLU A 340 5.61 -68.23 -134.08
CA GLU A 340 4.70 -69.35 -134.25
C GLU A 340 3.88 -69.19 -135.53
N PHE A 341 3.32 -68.00 -135.78
CA PHE A 341 2.64 -67.66 -137.02
C PHE A 341 3.55 -67.87 -138.25
N LYS A 342 4.81 -67.45 -138.18
CA LYS A 342 5.82 -67.68 -139.23
C LYS A 342 6.12 -69.16 -139.42
N VAL A 343 6.35 -69.92 -138.36
CA VAL A 343 6.64 -71.36 -138.39
C VAL A 343 5.45 -72.12 -138.97
N GLU A 344 4.23 -71.81 -138.56
CA GLU A 344 3.02 -72.45 -139.09
C GLU A 344 2.83 -72.12 -140.58
N ARG A 345 3.11 -70.87 -140.97
CA ARG A 345 3.13 -70.46 -142.38
C ARG A 345 4.22 -71.16 -143.19
N GLU A 346 5.39 -71.41 -142.60
CA GLU A 346 6.49 -72.15 -143.23
C GLU A 346 6.16 -73.64 -143.35
N LYS A 347 5.53 -74.26 -142.35
CA LYS A 347 4.99 -75.64 -142.42
C LYS A 347 3.96 -75.79 -143.54
N ILE A 348 3.04 -74.84 -143.68
CA ILE A 348 2.06 -74.82 -144.77
C ILE A 348 2.75 -74.70 -146.13
N ARG A 349 3.81 -73.89 -146.24
CA ARG A 349 4.58 -73.76 -147.49
C ARG A 349 5.36 -75.04 -147.80
N ALA A 350 6.02 -75.64 -146.83
CA ALA A 350 6.76 -76.90 -146.96
C ALA A 350 5.84 -78.08 -147.32
N TYR A 351 4.60 -78.11 -146.79
CA TYR A 351 3.58 -79.08 -147.18
C TYR A 351 3.17 -78.92 -148.65
N ARG A 352 2.91 -77.68 -149.10
CA ARG A 352 2.61 -77.39 -150.51
C ARG A 352 3.78 -77.75 -151.44
N GLU A 353 5.01 -77.48 -151.03
CA GLU A 353 6.20 -77.79 -151.83
C GLU A 353 6.48 -79.30 -151.90
N LYS A 354 6.26 -80.05 -150.81
CA LYS A 354 6.27 -81.52 -150.85
C LYS A 354 5.18 -82.07 -151.78
N MET A 355 3.98 -81.47 -151.76
CA MET A 355 2.88 -81.90 -152.62
C MET A 355 3.20 -81.68 -154.11
N THR A 356 3.78 -80.53 -154.47
CA THR A 356 4.19 -80.25 -155.86
C THR A 356 5.39 -81.08 -156.30
N LYS A 357 6.40 -81.29 -155.45
CA LYS A 357 7.53 -82.20 -155.76
C LYS A 357 7.08 -83.65 -155.95
N SER A 358 6.13 -84.12 -155.14
CA SER A 358 5.52 -85.44 -155.30
C SER A 358 4.74 -85.55 -156.62
N ALA A 359 3.96 -84.53 -156.97
CA ALA A 359 3.28 -84.46 -158.25
C ALA A 359 4.25 -84.44 -159.45
N ILE A 360 5.38 -83.72 -159.35
CA ILE A 360 6.42 -83.66 -160.38
C ILE A 360 7.15 -85.02 -160.51
N MET A 361 7.45 -85.72 -159.40
CA MET A 361 8.05 -87.06 -159.46
C MET A 361 7.10 -88.07 -160.11
N VAL A 362 5.79 -88.02 -159.81
CA VAL A 362 4.80 -88.87 -160.47
C VAL A 362 4.71 -88.55 -161.98
N GLN A 363 4.72 -87.27 -162.35
CA GLN A 363 4.75 -86.86 -163.77
C GLN A 363 6.05 -87.27 -164.50
N ALA A 364 7.19 -87.20 -163.83
CA ALA A 364 8.49 -87.60 -164.39
C ALA A 364 8.62 -89.13 -164.49
N TRP A 365 8.06 -89.87 -163.52
CA TRP A 365 8.01 -91.33 -163.54
C TRP A 365 7.12 -91.85 -164.67
N TRP A 366 5.94 -91.26 -164.88
CA TRP A 366 5.05 -91.64 -165.98
C TRP A 366 5.65 -91.32 -167.36
N ARG A 367 6.30 -90.16 -167.52
CA ARG A 367 7.01 -89.82 -168.77
C ARG A 367 8.21 -90.74 -169.03
N GLY A 368 8.95 -91.14 -168.00
CA GLY A 368 10.05 -92.10 -168.10
C GLY A 368 9.61 -93.55 -168.35
N LEU A 369 8.38 -93.91 -168.00
CA LEU A 369 7.79 -95.22 -168.30
C LEU A 369 7.35 -95.31 -169.77
N LEU A 370 6.77 -94.23 -170.32
CA LEU A 370 6.41 -94.12 -171.74
C LEU A 370 7.61 -94.30 -172.68
N VAL A 371 8.75 -93.71 -172.34
CA VAL A 371 9.98 -93.78 -173.15
C VAL A 371 10.63 -95.18 -173.10
N ARG A 372 10.48 -95.91 -171.98
CA ARG A 372 11.11 -97.23 -171.78
C ARG A 372 10.29 -98.42 -172.28
N ARG A 373 8.98 -98.26 -172.49
CA ARG A 373 8.08 -99.33 -172.96
C ARG A 373 7.60 -99.24 -174.41
N GLN A 374 8.07 -98.24 -175.17
CA GLN A 374 7.86 -98.13 -176.64
C GLN A 374 6.40 -98.29 -177.11
N LEU A 375 5.44 -97.84 -176.29
CA LEU A 375 4.03 -97.74 -176.67
C LEU A 375 3.72 -96.28 -177.01
N GLY A 376 3.97 -95.94 -178.28
CA GLY A 376 3.82 -94.61 -178.87
C GLY A 376 4.77 -94.42 -180.07
N PRO A 377 4.42 -93.61 -181.09
CA PRO A 377 4.92 -93.76 -182.45
C PRO A 377 6.30 -93.12 -182.63
N TYR A 378 7.37 -93.82 -182.22
CA TYR A 378 8.75 -93.58 -182.67
C TYR A 378 9.49 -94.91 -182.83
N ARG A 379 9.19 -95.62 -183.93
CA ARG A 379 9.98 -96.76 -184.45
C ARG A 379 10.62 -96.30 -185.76
N VAL A 380 11.95 -96.31 -185.85
CA VAL A 380 12.70 -95.93 -187.06
C VAL A 380 13.49 -97.14 -187.55
N SER A 381 12.94 -97.85 -188.53
CA SER A 381 13.65 -98.82 -189.38
C SER A 381 13.97 -98.19 -190.75
N LYS A 382 15.10 -98.61 -191.32
CA LYS A 382 15.95 -97.92 -192.32
C LYS A 382 15.45 -97.90 -193.78
N LYS A 383 15.98 -96.90 -194.51
CA LYS A 383 16.29 -96.76 -195.97
C LYS A 383 15.16 -96.54 -197.01
N LYS A 384 15.08 -95.29 -197.49
CA LYS A 384 15.19 -94.78 -198.89
C LYS A 384 15.07 -93.25 -198.75
N GLY A 385 16.08 -92.43 -199.05
CA GLY A 385 16.55 -92.17 -200.41
C GLY A 385 15.91 -90.86 -200.90
N GLY A 386 16.73 -89.83 -201.09
CA GLY A 386 16.44 -88.78 -202.09
C GLY A 386 15.81 -87.47 -201.61
N ARG A 387 16.69 -86.45 -201.53
CA ARG A 387 16.65 -85.17 -202.28
C ARG A 387 15.60 -84.09 -201.95
N ALA A 388 16.19 -82.90 -201.79
CA ALA A 388 15.72 -81.57 -202.20
C ALA A 388 14.67 -80.91 -201.27
N LYS A 389 14.61 -79.59 -201.06
CA LYS A 389 15.42 -78.39 -201.37
C LYS A 389 14.74 -77.25 -200.58
N LYS A 390 15.52 -76.25 -200.17
CA LYS A 390 15.21 -74.80 -200.09
C LYS A 390 13.96 -74.28 -199.34
N LYS A 391 14.24 -73.13 -198.68
CA LYS A 391 13.36 -72.09 -198.13
C LYS A 391 12.72 -72.40 -196.79
#